data_AF-H5S8G6-F1
#
_entry.id   AF-H5S8G6-F1
#
_cell.length_a   1.000
_cell.length_b   1.000
_cell.length_c   1.000
_cell.angle_alpha   90.00
_cell.angle_beta   90.00
_cell.angle_gamma   90.00
#
_symmetry.space_group_name_H-M   'P 1'
#
loop_
_entity.id
_entity.type
_entity.pdbx_description
1 polymer ?
#
loop_
_entity_poly.entity_id
_entity_poly.type
_entity_poly.pdbx_seq_one_letter_code
_entity_poly.pdbx_strand_id
1 'polypeptide(L)'
;MFGGGAELLRTMAFEPGSDRLLPPEQEKLVYLVQALRQRPKLAVVVPGRFDERLDGRALRSQKAQLALALRLGIALAPGEALAPLAFADARTQITLEEEFVARGRPKALAEFEAEYEKTAGLKVRRVNRWLARLGRASPDVAFYRAMFEQRVAWEPLSATALTALAQRRQQAIVKVLTDAGIDSDRIVTGDVAPVKRSREQEEVPLRLAPI
;
A
#
# COMPACT_ATOMS: atom_id res chain seq x y z
N MET A 1 -4.01 -1.31 37.48
CA MET A 1 -3.98 -1.85 36.10
C MET A 1 -3.72 -0.70 35.13
N PHE A 2 -2.50 -0.58 34.62
CA PHE A 2 -2.04 0.52 33.77
C PHE A 2 -1.56 -0.07 32.43
N GLY A 3 -2.36 0.01 31.37
CA GLY A 3 -1.95 -0.57 30.07
C GLY A 3 -2.83 -0.20 28.87
N GLY A 4 -4.13 0.01 29.06
CA GLY A 4 -5.08 0.09 27.93
C GLY A 4 -4.80 1.19 26.89
N GLY A 5 -4.48 2.42 27.28
CA GLY A 5 -4.31 3.53 26.33
C GLY A 5 -3.04 3.44 25.48
N ALA A 6 -1.92 2.99 26.07
CA ALA A 6 -0.67 2.79 25.35
C ALA A 6 -0.72 1.56 24.43
N GLU A 7 -1.47 0.53 24.83
CA GLU A 7 -1.64 -0.69 24.05
C GLU A 7 -2.53 -0.49 22.82
N LEU A 8 -3.56 0.36 22.91
CA LEU A 8 -4.45 0.68 21.78
C LEU A 8 -3.71 1.41 20.64
N LEU A 9 -2.75 2.30 20.96
CA LEU A 9 -1.91 2.95 19.94
C LEU A 9 -0.91 1.99 19.31
N ARG A 10 -0.48 0.96 20.06
CA ARG A 10 0.45 -0.06 19.55
C ARG A 10 -0.19 -0.98 18.51
N THR A 11 -1.52 -1.01 18.41
CA THR A 11 -2.28 -1.88 17.49
C THR A 11 -3.01 -1.15 16.36
N MET A 12 -2.71 0.14 16.12
CA MET A 12 -3.36 0.85 15.01
C MET A 12 -2.95 0.26 13.67
N ALA A 13 -3.94 -0.25 12.94
CA ALA A 13 -3.75 -0.87 11.65
C ALA A 13 -3.94 0.16 10.52
N PHE A 14 -3.06 0.08 9.53
CA PHE A 14 -3.23 0.80 8.26
C PHE A 14 -3.18 -0.21 7.14
N GLU A 15 -3.98 0.04 6.09
CA GLU A 15 -3.81 -0.68 4.84
C GLU A 15 -2.41 -0.40 4.25
N PRO A 16 -1.78 -1.41 3.62
CA PRO A 16 -0.48 -1.23 3.00
C PRO A 16 -0.45 -0.06 2.01
N GLY A 17 0.55 0.81 2.14
CA GLY A 17 0.72 1.99 1.29
C GLY A 17 -0.31 3.10 1.51
N SER A 18 -1.16 2.99 2.54
CA SER A 18 -2.21 3.95 2.86
C SER A 18 -2.01 4.60 4.23
N ASP A 19 -2.39 5.86 4.33
CA ASP A 19 -2.50 6.66 5.55
C ASP A 19 -3.95 6.83 6.02
N ARG A 20 -4.91 6.20 5.31
CA ARG A 20 -6.32 6.24 5.68
C ARG A 20 -6.59 5.39 6.92
N LEU A 21 -7.14 6.02 7.95
CA LEU A 21 -7.71 5.33 9.10
C LEU A 21 -9.09 4.77 8.74
N LEU A 22 -9.25 3.46 8.85
CA LEU A 22 -10.55 2.79 8.68
C LEU A 22 -11.47 3.10 9.88
N PRO A 23 -12.81 3.01 9.72
CA PRO A 23 -13.74 3.30 10.80
C PRO A 23 -13.42 2.60 12.15
N PRO A 24 -13.05 1.31 12.18
CA PRO A 24 -12.67 0.65 13.44
C PRO A 24 -11.47 1.28 14.15
N GLU A 25 -10.49 1.79 13.39
CA GLU A 25 -9.31 2.44 13.95
C GLU A 25 -9.64 3.85 14.46
N GLN A 26 -10.57 4.54 13.81
CA GLN A 26 -11.08 5.83 14.31
C GLN A 26 -11.83 5.65 15.64
N GLU A 27 -12.63 4.59 15.78
CA GLU A 27 -13.31 4.27 17.05
C GLU A 27 -12.32 4.02 18.19
N LYS A 28 -11.24 3.26 17.95
CA LYS A 28 -10.16 3.07 18.93
C LYS A 28 -9.55 4.40 19.38
N LEU A 29 -9.35 5.33 18.45
CA LEU A 29 -8.85 6.68 18.75
C LEU A 29 -9.85 7.49 19.59
N VAL A 30 -11.16 7.35 19.36
CA VAL A 30 -12.19 7.97 20.21
C VAL A 30 -12.11 7.44 21.64
N TYR A 31 -11.96 6.12 21.85
CA TYR A 31 -11.78 5.56 23.19
C TYR A 31 -10.51 6.05 23.88
N LEU A 32 -9.41 6.17 23.13
CA LEU A 32 -8.18 6.76 23.62
C LEU A 32 -8.38 8.22 24.07
N VAL A 33 -9.08 9.02 23.27
CA VAL A 33 -9.40 10.42 23.61
C VAL A 33 -10.18 10.49 24.92
N GLN A 34 -11.20 9.64 25.11
CA GLN A 34 -11.97 9.59 26.35
C GLN A 34 -11.08 9.28 27.56
N ALA A 35 -10.15 8.33 27.43
CA ALA A 35 -9.20 8.00 28.48
C ALA A 35 -8.19 9.14 28.77
N LEU A 36 -7.73 9.86 27.73
CA LEU A 36 -6.83 11.01 27.87
C LEU A 36 -7.50 12.21 28.55
N ARG A 37 -8.81 12.42 28.35
CA ARG A 37 -9.58 13.48 29.03
C ARG A 37 -9.66 13.26 30.53
N GLN A 38 -9.78 12.01 30.98
CA GLN A 38 -9.75 11.65 32.41
C GLN A 38 -8.35 11.83 33.03
N ARG A 39 -7.32 12.06 32.22
CA ARG A 39 -5.91 12.13 32.64
C ARG A 39 -5.25 13.38 32.05
N PRO A 40 -5.63 14.60 32.49
CA PRO A 40 -5.18 15.86 31.88
C PRO A 40 -3.65 16.07 31.94
N LYS A 41 -2.95 15.39 32.84
CA LYS A 41 -1.48 15.45 32.98
C LYS A 41 -0.72 14.54 32.00
N LEU A 42 -1.41 13.77 31.15
CA LEU A 42 -0.78 12.87 30.19
C LEU A 42 -0.81 13.45 28.77
N ALA A 43 0.30 13.26 28.06
CA ALA A 43 0.41 13.47 26.62
C ALA A 43 0.39 12.12 25.88
N VAL A 44 0.09 12.17 24.59
CA VAL A 44 0.12 11.02 23.68
C VAL A 44 1.26 11.18 22.68
N VAL A 45 2.07 10.12 22.54
CA VAL A 45 3.11 10.05 21.51
C VAL A 45 2.58 9.23 20.34
N VAL A 46 2.63 9.79 19.13
CA VAL A 46 2.17 9.17 17.89
C VAL A 46 3.40 8.72 17.09
N PRO A 47 3.80 7.43 17.14
CA PRO A 47 4.94 6.94 16.37
C PRO A 47 4.61 6.81 14.88
N GLY A 48 5.61 7.06 14.03
CA GLY A 48 5.52 6.81 12.58
C GLY A 48 6.04 5.42 12.27
N ARG A 49 5.17 4.55 11.74
CA ARG A 49 5.49 3.15 11.46
C ARG A 49 5.11 2.74 10.05
N PHE A 50 5.97 1.94 9.43
CA PHE A 50 5.78 1.37 8.09
C PHE A 50 6.33 -0.07 8.00
N ASP A 51 5.72 -0.94 7.19
CA ASP A 51 6.25 -2.26 6.84
C ASP A 51 6.97 -2.14 5.50
N GLU A 52 8.30 -2.25 5.49
CA GLU A 52 9.14 -2.12 4.29
C GLU A 52 8.67 -2.96 3.11
N ARG A 53 8.18 -4.18 3.39
CA ARG A 53 7.78 -5.13 2.36
C ARG A 53 6.38 -4.85 1.86
N LEU A 54 5.40 -4.78 2.78
CA LEU A 54 4.00 -4.63 2.42
C LEU A 54 3.70 -3.23 1.89
N ASP A 55 4.16 -2.19 2.60
CA ASP A 55 3.99 -0.81 2.15
C ASP A 55 4.82 -0.56 0.89
N GLY A 56 6.05 -1.09 0.82
CA GLY A 56 6.89 -0.93 -0.36
C GLY A 56 6.28 -1.54 -1.62
N ARG A 57 5.70 -2.75 -1.50
CA ARG A 57 4.95 -3.37 -2.61
C ARG A 57 3.71 -2.57 -2.97
N ALA A 58 2.92 -2.13 -1.99
CA ALA A 58 1.70 -1.36 -2.24
C ALA A 58 1.98 -0.03 -2.94
N LEU A 59 2.98 0.73 -2.49
CA LEU A 59 3.39 1.99 -3.11
C LEU A 59 3.87 1.79 -4.55
N ARG A 60 4.65 0.74 -4.82
CA ARG A 60 5.05 0.38 -6.21
C ARG A 60 3.85 0.01 -7.06
N SER A 61 2.90 -0.75 -6.51
CA SER A 61 1.66 -1.12 -7.20
C SER A 61 0.83 0.09 -7.58
N GLN A 62 0.59 0.99 -6.63
CA GLN A 62 -0.14 2.24 -6.86
C GLN A 62 0.54 3.10 -7.93
N LYS A 63 1.87 3.23 -7.89
CA LYS A 63 2.64 3.98 -8.89
C LYS A 63 2.55 3.34 -10.28
N ALA A 64 2.67 2.01 -10.37
CA ALA A 64 2.53 1.28 -11.64
C ALA A 64 1.11 1.41 -12.21
N GLN A 65 0.09 1.32 -11.35
CA GLN A 65 -1.31 1.50 -11.73
C GLN A 65 -1.59 2.91 -12.23
N LEU A 66 -1.08 3.94 -11.54
CA LEU A 66 -1.20 5.33 -11.98
C LEU A 66 -0.55 5.55 -13.35
N ALA A 67 0.68 5.04 -13.52
CA ALA A 67 1.39 5.17 -14.79
C ALA A 67 0.66 4.45 -15.95
N LEU A 68 0.05 3.30 -15.69
CA LEU A 68 -0.78 2.61 -16.69
C LEU A 68 -2.05 3.40 -17.00
N ALA A 69 -2.75 3.91 -15.98
CA ALA A 69 -3.99 4.68 -16.14
C ALA A 69 -3.75 5.96 -16.97
N LEU A 70 -2.65 6.67 -16.71
CA LEU A 70 -2.24 7.84 -17.49
C LEU A 70 -1.98 7.49 -18.95
N ARG A 71 -1.33 6.36 -19.25
CA ARG A 71 -1.13 5.89 -20.62
C ARG A 71 -2.43 5.48 -21.32
N LEU A 72 -3.40 4.96 -20.57
CA LEU A 72 -4.73 4.65 -21.07
C LEU A 72 -5.61 5.90 -21.25
N GLY A 73 -5.12 7.09 -20.88
CA GLY A 73 -5.89 8.33 -20.94
C GLY A 73 -7.03 8.40 -19.93
N ILE A 74 -6.95 7.62 -18.84
CA ILE A 74 -7.93 7.65 -17.76
C ILE A 74 -7.66 8.91 -16.94
N ALA A 75 -8.59 9.86 -16.99
CA ALA A 75 -8.55 11.04 -16.15
C ALA A 75 -8.86 10.66 -14.70
N LEU A 76 -8.09 11.21 -13.76
CA LEU A 76 -8.30 11.04 -12.32
C LEU A 76 -8.58 12.39 -11.72
N ALA A 77 -9.69 12.52 -11.00
CA ALA A 77 -9.93 13.72 -10.22
C ALA A 77 -8.94 13.80 -9.05
N PRO A 78 -8.59 15.00 -8.57
CA PRO A 78 -7.78 15.16 -7.36
C PRO A 78 -8.40 14.40 -6.17
N GLY A 79 -7.65 13.48 -5.58
CA GLY A 79 -8.11 12.68 -4.43
C GLY A 79 -8.99 11.48 -4.77
N GLU A 80 -9.24 11.18 -6.05
CA GLU A 80 -9.95 9.97 -6.45
C GLU A 80 -9.03 8.75 -6.39
N ALA A 81 -9.52 7.66 -5.80
CA ALA A 81 -8.79 6.39 -5.80
C ALA A 81 -8.79 5.79 -7.20
N LEU A 82 -7.64 5.28 -7.63
CA LEU A 82 -7.52 4.56 -8.91
C LEU A 82 -8.47 3.37 -8.94
N ALA A 83 -9.39 3.37 -9.92
CA ALA A 83 -10.22 2.19 -10.18
C ALA A 83 -9.34 0.97 -10.48
N PRO A 84 -9.76 -0.25 -10.07
CA PRO A 84 -9.04 -1.48 -10.38
C PRO A 84 -8.77 -1.61 -11.88
N LEU A 85 -7.55 -2.04 -12.24
CA LEU A 85 -7.17 -2.24 -13.63
C LEU A 85 -8.00 -3.36 -14.28
N ALA A 86 -8.58 -3.06 -15.44
CA ALA A 86 -9.35 -4.01 -16.22
C ALA A 86 -8.42 -4.89 -17.07
N PHE A 87 -7.82 -5.92 -16.47
CA PHE A 87 -6.93 -6.85 -17.20
C PHE A 87 -7.64 -7.68 -18.29
N ALA A 88 -8.98 -7.66 -18.32
CA ALA A 88 -9.80 -8.25 -19.37
C ALA A 88 -10.11 -7.27 -20.54
N ASP A 89 -9.68 -6.01 -20.45
CA ASP A 89 -9.85 -5.02 -21.51
C ASP A 89 -8.69 -5.06 -22.51
N ALA A 90 -9.02 -5.00 -23.80
CA ALA A 90 -8.04 -5.16 -24.87
C ALA A 90 -7.02 -4.02 -24.93
N ARG A 91 -7.42 -2.78 -24.57
CA ARG A 91 -6.50 -1.63 -24.55
C ARG A 91 -5.49 -1.80 -23.41
N THR A 92 -5.98 -2.17 -22.23
CA THR A 92 -5.12 -2.47 -21.06
C THR A 92 -4.08 -3.54 -21.39
N GLN A 93 -4.50 -4.63 -22.03
CA GLN A 93 -3.61 -5.71 -22.45
C GLN A 93 -2.53 -5.24 -23.45
N ILE A 94 -2.93 -4.48 -24.47
CA ILE A 94 -1.99 -3.92 -25.46
C ILE A 94 -0.98 -2.98 -24.80
N THR A 95 -1.45 -2.06 -23.96
CA THR A 95 -0.58 -1.10 -23.29
C THR A 95 0.42 -1.81 -22.38
N LEU A 96 0.01 -2.85 -21.65
CA LEU A 96 0.94 -3.66 -20.84
C LEU A 96 2.03 -4.30 -21.70
N GLU A 97 1.70 -4.91 -22.84
CA GLU A 97 2.69 -5.51 -23.74
C GLU A 97 3.67 -4.47 -24.30
N GLU A 98 3.17 -3.29 -24.70
CA GLU A 98 3.98 -2.19 -25.22
C GLU A 98 4.96 -1.67 -24.17
N GLU A 99 4.50 -1.48 -22.94
CA GLU A 99 5.36 -1.06 -21.84
C GLU A 99 6.40 -2.09 -21.46
N PHE A 100 6.04 -3.38 -21.52
CA PHE A 100 6.95 -4.47 -21.22
C PHE A 100 8.10 -4.52 -22.23
N VAL A 101 7.80 -4.30 -23.51
CA VAL A 101 8.82 -4.17 -24.57
C VAL A 101 9.64 -2.89 -24.42
N ALA A 102 9.00 -1.75 -24.12
CA ALA A 102 9.68 -0.46 -24.01
C ALA A 102 10.64 -0.38 -22.83
N ARG A 103 10.33 -1.05 -21.72
CA ARG A 103 11.16 -1.06 -20.50
C ARG A 103 12.12 -2.25 -20.45
N GLY A 104 11.80 -3.31 -21.19
CA GLY A 104 12.62 -4.50 -21.33
C GLY A 104 13.55 -4.44 -22.55
N ARG A 105 14.01 -5.62 -22.95
CA ARG A 105 14.72 -5.83 -24.22
C ARG A 105 13.71 -6.23 -25.30
N PRO A 106 14.04 -6.15 -26.60
CA PRO A 106 13.12 -6.52 -27.68
C PRO A 106 12.49 -7.92 -27.55
N LYS A 107 13.15 -8.86 -26.86
CA LYS A 107 12.68 -10.22 -26.61
C LYS A 107 11.99 -10.44 -25.26
N ALA A 108 11.96 -9.44 -24.37
CA ALA A 108 11.49 -9.60 -23.00
C ALA A 108 10.06 -10.14 -22.91
N LEU A 109 9.19 -9.72 -23.83
CA LEU A 109 7.81 -10.18 -23.87
C LEU A 109 7.68 -11.67 -24.23
N ALA A 110 8.43 -12.13 -25.24
CA ALA A 110 8.45 -13.55 -25.63
C ALA A 110 9.12 -14.44 -24.57
N GLU A 111 10.16 -13.93 -23.91
CA GLU A 111 10.83 -14.61 -22.80
C GLU A 111 9.89 -14.75 -21.59
N PHE A 112 9.17 -13.68 -21.24
CA PHE A 112 8.17 -13.71 -20.17
C PHE A 112 7.01 -14.67 -20.50
N GLU A 113 6.52 -14.67 -21.74
CA GLU A 113 5.51 -15.60 -22.23
C GLU A 113 5.97 -17.05 -22.06
N ALA A 114 7.16 -17.40 -22.54
CA ALA A 114 7.70 -18.76 -22.42
C ALA A 114 7.86 -19.21 -20.95
N GLU A 115 8.34 -18.33 -20.08
CA GLU A 115 8.50 -18.65 -18.65
C GLU A 115 7.13 -18.79 -17.95
N TYR A 116 6.17 -17.94 -18.29
CA TYR A 116 4.81 -18.05 -17.77
C TYR A 116 4.14 -19.35 -18.24
N GLU A 117 4.25 -19.73 -19.51
CA GLU A 117 3.68 -20.99 -20.02
C GLU A 117 4.28 -22.21 -19.32
N LYS A 118 5.61 -22.19 -19.08
CA LYS A 118 6.32 -23.25 -18.39
C LYS A 118 5.88 -23.39 -16.94
N THR A 119 5.69 -22.27 -16.24
CA THR A 119 5.32 -22.27 -14.81
C THR A 119 3.82 -22.53 -14.60
N ALA A 120 2.96 -21.98 -15.47
CA ALA A 120 1.52 -22.16 -15.41
C ALA A 120 1.02 -23.48 -16.03
N GLY A 121 1.84 -24.13 -16.87
CA GLY A 121 1.47 -25.37 -17.58
C GLY A 121 0.39 -25.16 -18.65
N LEU A 122 0.21 -23.92 -19.12
CA LEU A 122 -0.84 -23.53 -20.06
C LEU A 122 -0.26 -22.72 -21.20
N LYS A 123 -0.79 -22.89 -22.41
CA LYS A 123 -0.43 -22.06 -23.56
C LYS A 123 -1.10 -20.70 -23.47
N VAL A 124 -0.31 -19.65 -23.61
CA VAL A 124 -0.78 -18.26 -23.58
C VAL A 124 -1.23 -17.88 -24.99
N ARG A 125 -2.36 -17.18 -25.03
CA ARG A 125 -2.96 -16.57 -26.21
C ARG A 125 -2.98 -15.08 -26.00
N ARG A 126 -1.97 -14.41 -26.53
CA ARG A 126 -1.84 -12.95 -26.42
C ARG A 126 -2.93 -12.20 -27.17
N VAL A 127 -3.14 -10.95 -26.77
CA VAL A 127 -4.06 -10.02 -27.40
C VAL A 127 -3.62 -9.79 -28.83
N ASN A 128 -4.54 -10.05 -29.75
CA ASN A 128 -4.29 -9.78 -31.16
C ASN A 128 -4.70 -8.34 -31.47
N ARG A 129 -3.77 -7.51 -31.96
CA ARG A 129 -4.02 -6.09 -32.26
C ARG A 129 -5.15 -5.86 -33.27
N TRP A 130 -5.37 -6.76 -34.21
CA TRP A 130 -6.49 -6.67 -35.15
C TRP A 130 -7.82 -6.94 -34.43
N LEU A 131 -7.89 -8.02 -33.65
CA LEU A 131 -9.10 -8.37 -32.88
C LEU A 131 -9.41 -7.32 -31.79
N ALA A 132 -8.38 -6.70 -31.20
CA ALA A 132 -8.55 -5.64 -30.21
C ALA A 132 -9.22 -4.38 -30.80
N ARG A 133 -9.00 -4.06 -32.08
CA ARG A 133 -9.73 -2.98 -32.76
C ARG A 133 -11.23 -3.28 -32.89
N LEU A 134 -11.61 -4.56 -32.83
CA LEU A 134 -12.99 -5.02 -32.77
C LEU A 134 -13.49 -5.19 -31.32
N GLY A 135 -12.75 -4.68 -30.33
CA GLY A 135 -13.08 -4.77 -28.90
C GLY A 135 -12.81 -6.13 -28.26
N ARG A 136 -12.13 -7.06 -28.96
CA ARG A 136 -11.85 -8.39 -28.42
C ARG A 136 -10.49 -8.45 -27.71
N ALA A 137 -10.54 -8.71 -26.41
CA ALA A 137 -9.39 -8.97 -25.58
C ALA A 137 -8.93 -10.44 -25.68
N SER A 138 -7.72 -10.71 -25.20
CA SER A 138 -7.28 -12.06 -24.86
C SER A 138 -8.07 -12.59 -23.66
N PRO A 139 -8.41 -13.89 -23.64
CA PRO A 139 -9.03 -14.54 -22.48
C PRO A 139 -8.06 -14.75 -21.31
N ASP A 140 -6.74 -14.62 -21.52
CA ASP A 140 -5.72 -14.99 -20.54
C ASP A 140 -5.43 -13.85 -19.56
N VAL A 141 -6.47 -13.45 -18.83
CA VAL A 141 -6.43 -12.36 -17.84
C VAL A 141 -5.32 -12.57 -16.79
N ALA A 142 -5.07 -13.83 -16.39
CA ALA A 142 -4.03 -14.18 -15.43
C ALA A 142 -2.62 -13.86 -15.94
N PHE A 143 -2.36 -14.04 -17.23
CA PHE A 143 -1.08 -13.69 -17.87
C PHE A 143 -0.82 -12.18 -17.79
N TYR A 144 -1.82 -11.37 -18.11
CA TYR A 144 -1.71 -9.90 -18.03
C TYR A 144 -1.58 -9.39 -16.59
N ARG A 145 -2.26 -10.04 -15.64
CA ARG A 145 -2.06 -9.76 -14.21
C ARG A 145 -0.62 -10.07 -13.78
N ALA A 146 -0.07 -11.21 -14.18
CA ALA A 146 1.31 -11.58 -13.87
C ALA A 146 2.32 -10.60 -14.51
N MET A 147 2.06 -10.13 -15.73
CA MET A 147 2.88 -9.11 -16.39
C MET A 147 2.88 -7.79 -15.61
N PHE A 148 1.72 -7.37 -15.11
CA PHE A 148 1.62 -6.19 -14.24
C PHE A 148 2.37 -6.39 -12.91
N GLU A 149 2.27 -7.56 -12.29
CA GLU A 149 3.02 -7.88 -11.07
C GLU A 149 4.54 -7.83 -11.29
N GLN A 150 5.02 -8.33 -12.43
CA GLN A 150 6.42 -8.20 -12.82
C GLN A 150 6.84 -6.73 -12.96
N ARG A 151 5.98 -5.89 -13.55
CA ARG A 151 6.20 -4.43 -13.61
C ARG A 151 6.29 -3.81 -12.21
N VAL A 152 5.40 -4.20 -11.29
CA VAL A 152 5.43 -3.71 -9.89
C VAL A 152 6.77 -4.04 -9.23
N ALA A 153 7.33 -5.22 -9.48
CA ALA A 153 8.63 -5.61 -8.94
C ALA A 153 9.79 -4.72 -9.45
N TRP A 154 9.71 -4.24 -10.69
CA TRP A 154 10.71 -3.35 -11.30
C TRP A 154 10.48 -1.86 -11.07
N GLU A 155 9.39 -1.49 -10.41
CA GLU A 155 9.05 -0.10 -10.19
C GLU A 155 9.96 0.51 -9.11
N PRO A 156 10.77 1.54 -9.43
CA PRO A 156 11.63 2.15 -8.42
C PRO A 156 10.77 2.87 -7.38
N LEU A 157 11.08 2.59 -6.12
CA LEU A 157 10.52 3.28 -4.97
C LEU A 157 11.58 4.24 -4.43
N SER A 158 11.20 5.51 -4.21
CA SER A 158 12.15 6.48 -3.65
C SER A 158 12.58 6.08 -2.24
N ALA A 159 13.81 6.43 -1.85
CA ALA A 159 14.34 6.15 -0.52
C ALA A 159 13.51 6.78 0.61
N THR A 160 12.75 7.85 0.32
CA THR A 160 11.92 8.56 1.30
C THR A 160 10.45 8.16 1.25
N ALA A 161 10.04 7.28 0.34
CA ALA A 161 8.61 6.99 0.13
C ALA A 161 7.95 6.36 1.38
N LEU A 162 8.68 5.45 2.03
CA LEU A 162 8.21 4.74 3.22
C LEU A 162 8.20 5.62 4.47
N THR A 163 9.23 6.45 4.64
CA THR A 163 9.29 7.41 5.75
C THR A 163 8.22 8.49 5.60
N ALA A 164 7.98 8.97 4.37
CA ALA A 164 6.89 9.89 4.06
C ALA A 164 5.51 9.25 4.33
N LEU A 165 5.32 7.96 4.01
CA LEU A 165 4.07 7.25 4.35
C LEU A 165 3.84 7.22 5.86
N ALA A 166 4.87 6.90 6.64
CA ALA A 166 4.78 6.89 8.10
C ALA A 166 4.48 8.28 8.68
N GLN A 167 5.05 9.35 8.12
CA GLN A 167 4.73 10.72 8.51
C GLN A 167 3.27 11.08 8.19
N ARG A 168 2.76 10.69 7.02
CA ARG A 168 1.34 10.88 6.68
C ARG A 168 0.41 10.13 7.63
N ARG A 169 0.77 8.90 8.02
CA ARG A 169 0.03 8.14 9.05
C ARG A 169 0.02 8.85 10.41
N GLN A 170 1.15 9.40 10.84
CA GLN A 170 1.20 10.22 12.06
C GLN A 170 0.24 11.41 11.95
N GLN A 171 0.29 12.14 10.83
CA GLN A 171 -0.59 13.28 10.59
C GLN A 171 -2.07 12.89 10.61
N ALA A 172 -2.44 11.75 10.03
CA ALA A 172 -3.81 11.25 10.06
C ALA A 172 -4.30 11.00 11.49
N ILE A 173 -3.46 10.39 12.34
CA ILE A 173 -3.78 10.15 13.76
C ILE A 173 -3.87 11.46 14.53
N VAL A 174 -2.86 12.35 14.37
CA VAL A 174 -2.83 13.67 15.00
C VAL A 174 -4.11 14.43 14.67
N LYS A 175 -4.54 14.41 13.39
CA LYS A 175 -5.76 15.05 12.95
C LYS A 175 -7.00 14.53 13.70
N VAL A 176 -7.15 13.22 13.83
CA VAL A 176 -8.29 12.64 14.56
C VAL A 176 -8.27 13.04 16.03
N LEU A 177 -7.10 13.06 16.67
CA LEU A 177 -6.96 13.47 18.07
C LEU A 177 -7.29 14.96 18.28
N THR A 178 -6.83 15.84 17.38
CA THR A 178 -7.14 17.27 17.43
C THR A 178 -8.61 17.55 17.11
N ASP A 179 -9.19 16.87 16.11
CA ASP A 179 -10.62 16.99 15.77
C ASP A 179 -11.51 16.54 16.95
N ALA A 180 -11.02 15.60 17.75
CA ALA A 180 -11.67 15.15 18.97
C ALA A 180 -11.41 16.06 20.20
N GLY A 181 -10.73 17.20 20.02
CA GLY A 181 -10.53 18.23 21.03
C GLY A 181 -9.43 17.93 22.05
N ILE A 182 -8.43 17.11 21.71
CA ILE A 182 -7.19 17.04 22.49
C ILE A 182 -6.30 18.22 22.11
N ASP A 183 -5.79 18.93 23.12
CA ASP A 183 -4.88 20.06 22.92
C ASP A 183 -3.59 19.61 22.20
N SER A 184 -3.13 20.42 21.24
CA SER A 184 -1.99 20.06 20.39
C SER A 184 -0.67 19.94 21.15
N ASP A 185 -0.52 20.65 22.27
CA ASP A 185 0.64 20.54 23.17
C ASP A 185 0.71 19.18 23.87
N ARG A 186 -0.42 18.46 23.97
CA ARG A 186 -0.52 17.11 24.51
C ARG A 186 -0.34 16.02 23.45
N ILE A 187 -0.07 16.38 22.19
CA ILE A 187 0.16 15.44 21.10
C ILE A 187 1.60 15.61 20.59
N VAL A 188 2.41 14.57 20.74
CA VAL A 188 3.81 14.56 20.33
C VAL A 188 4.00 13.58 19.19
N THR A 189 4.56 14.02 18.06
CA THR A 189 4.97 13.11 16.99
C THR A 189 6.26 12.38 17.40
N GLY A 190 6.21 11.06 17.46
CA GLY A 190 7.35 10.21 17.77
C GLY A 190 8.27 9.96 16.58
N ASP A 191 9.21 9.04 16.77
CA ASP A 191 10.16 8.61 15.75
C ASP A 191 9.48 7.94 14.54
N VAL A 192 10.13 8.03 13.38
CA VAL A 192 9.73 7.31 12.17
C VAL A 192 10.66 6.12 11.99
N ALA A 193 10.13 4.91 12.04
CA ALA A 193 10.91 3.68 11.95
C ALA A 193 10.09 2.56 11.30
N PRO A 194 10.76 1.57 10.67
CA PRO A 194 10.07 0.38 10.21
C PRO A 194 9.47 -0.38 11.40
N VAL A 195 8.34 -1.04 11.18
CA VAL A 195 7.83 -2.03 12.12
C VAL A 195 8.84 -3.16 12.18
N LYS A 196 9.49 -3.34 13.33
CA LYS A 196 10.27 -4.54 13.59
C LYS A 196 9.29 -5.71 13.57
N ARG A 197 9.40 -6.58 12.57
CA ARG A 197 8.74 -7.88 12.66
C ARG A 197 9.44 -8.65 13.75
N SER A 198 8.80 -8.77 14.90
CA SER A 198 9.15 -9.82 15.84
C SER A 198 9.06 -11.14 15.09
N ARG A 199 10.11 -11.96 15.12
CA ARG A 199 10.01 -13.39 14.78
C ARG A 199 9.16 -14.15 15.83
N GLU A 200 8.68 -13.45 16.85
CA GLU A 200 7.85 -13.96 17.95
C GLU A 200 6.36 -14.05 17.57
N GLN A 201 6.04 -14.97 16.64
CA GLN A 201 5.04 -15.99 16.97
C GLN A 201 5.71 -17.20 17.65
N GLU A 202 7.04 -17.22 17.77
CA GLU A 202 7.78 -18.03 18.75
C GLU A 202 8.10 -17.18 19.98
N GLU A 203 7.24 -17.27 21.00
CA GLU A 203 7.43 -17.09 22.45
C GLU A 203 8.60 -16.25 23.05
N VAL A 204 8.36 -15.73 24.27
CA VAL A 204 9.32 -15.37 25.37
C VAL A 204 9.46 -13.84 25.63
N PRO A 205 9.52 -13.35 26.91
CA PRO A 205 8.48 -12.48 27.45
C PRO A 205 8.94 -11.04 27.76
N LEU A 206 7.95 -10.21 28.08
CA LEU A 206 8.05 -8.84 28.60
C LEU A 206 9.13 -8.67 29.69
N ARG A 207 10.09 -7.78 29.44
CA ARG A 207 10.86 -7.11 30.50
C ARG A 207 10.31 -5.71 30.72
N LEU A 208 9.88 -5.44 31.95
CA LEU A 208 9.65 -4.10 32.47
C LEU A 208 10.96 -3.62 33.14
N ALA A 209 11.32 -2.37 32.92
CA ALA A 209 12.32 -1.68 33.74
C ALA A 209 11.60 -0.62 34.59
N PRO A 210 11.78 -0.62 35.93
CA PRO A 210 11.40 0.50 36.79
C PRO A 210 12.48 1.61 36.78
N ILE A 211 12.12 2.75 37.37
CA ILE A 211 13.01 3.90 37.65
C ILE A 211 14.06 3.49 38.67
#